data_AF-A0A966RVC8-F1
#
_entry.id   AF-A0A966RVC8-F1
#
_cell.length_a   1.000
_cell.length_b   1.000
_cell.length_c   1.000
_cell.angle_alpha   90.00
_cell.angle_beta   90.00
_cell.angle_gamma   90.00
#
_symmetry.space_group_name_H-M   'P 1'
#
loop_
_entity.id
_entity.type
_entity.pdbx_description
1 polymer ?
#
loop_
_entity_poly.entity_id
_entity_poly.type
_entity_poly.pdbx_seq_one_letter_code
_entity_poly.pdbx_strand_id
1 'polypeptide(L)'
;MRTRQAGLKPQALTFSESEGVRYLHFGTPWIQGAMRIKHPHRLVLEYTQDMMAWLMLLAAPKRLLQLGLGAGSCARFLSHYLPAIKQTVVELHQEVILANAIMFGTKSDASLSI
;
A
#
# COMPACT_ATOMS: atom_id res chain seq x y z
N MET A 1 30.02 -17.74 16.52
CA MET A 1 30.29 -16.76 15.45
C MET A 1 29.04 -16.69 14.56
N ARG A 2 28.14 -15.72 14.77
CA ARG A 2 26.92 -15.57 13.97
C ARG A 2 27.23 -14.64 12.79
N THR A 3 27.26 -15.19 11.59
CA THR A 3 27.32 -14.44 10.33
C THR A 3 26.07 -13.55 10.25
N ARG A 4 26.24 -12.23 10.41
CA ARG A 4 25.22 -11.26 9.99
C ARG A 4 25.09 -11.43 8.47
N GLN A 5 23.98 -11.96 7.98
CA GLN A 5 23.63 -11.80 6.58
C GLN A 5 23.59 -10.31 6.27
N ALA A 6 24.32 -9.90 5.24
CA ALA A 6 24.33 -8.53 4.74
C ALA A 6 22.89 -8.09 4.48
N GLY A 7 22.47 -6.98 5.10
CA GLY A 7 21.17 -6.38 4.83
C GLY A 7 21.05 -6.12 3.34
N LEU A 8 19.94 -6.56 2.73
CA LEU A 8 19.60 -6.18 1.37
C LEU A 8 19.71 -4.66 1.27
N LYS A 9 20.58 -4.15 0.39
CA LYS A 9 20.61 -2.72 0.10
C LYS A 9 19.20 -2.33 -0.37
N PRO A 10 18.55 -1.35 0.27
CA PRO A 10 17.22 -0.94 -0.15
C PRO A 10 17.31 -0.49 -1.61
N GLN A 11 16.51 -1.12 -2.46
CA GLN A 11 16.41 -0.76 -3.87
C GLN A 11 15.77 0.63 -3.95
N ALA A 12 16.32 1.51 -4.78
CA ALA A 12 15.80 2.87 -4.90
C ALA A 12 14.32 2.82 -5.32
N LEU A 13 13.48 3.53 -4.56
CA LEU A 13 12.08 3.74 -4.93
C LEU A 13 12.05 4.66 -6.15
N THR A 14 11.37 4.21 -7.20
CA THR A 14 11.10 5.05 -8.37
C THR A 14 9.62 5.10 -8.66
N PHE A 15 9.21 6.17 -9.33
CA PHE A 15 7.81 6.46 -9.65
C PHE A 15 7.71 6.79 -11.14
N SER A 16 6.62 6.36 -11.76
CA SER A 16 6.28 6.74 -13.13
C SER A 16 4.81 7.14 -13.20
N GLU A 17 4.47 7.95 -14.20
CA GLU A 17 3.08 8.33 -14.46
C GLU A 17 2.75 8.10 -15.93
N SER A 18 1.59 7.49 -16.17
CA SER A 18 1.05 7.30 -17.51
C SER A 18 -0.47 7.20 -17.44
N GLU A 19 -1.18 7.79 -18.40
CA GLU A 19 -2.65 7.73 -18.49
C GLU A 19 -3.38 8.13 -17.19
N GLY A 20 -2.80 9.07 -16.43
CA GLY A 20 -3.34 9.54 -15.15
C GLY A 20 -3.22 8.55 -13.98
N VAL A 21 -2.37 7.53 -14.13
CA VAL A 21 -2.01 6.55 -13.10
C VAL A 21 -0.57 6.80 -12.67
N ARG A 22 -0.34 6.83 -11.35
CA ARG A 22 0.99 6.85 -10.74
C ARG A 22 1.36 5.44 -10.30
N TYR A 23 2.57 5.01 -10.63
CA TYR A 23 3.11 3.68 -10.33
C TYR A 23 4.28 3.77 -9.35
N LEU A 24 4.41 2.75 -8.50
CA LEU A 24 5.52 2.53 -7.60
C LEU A 24 6.39 1.38 -8.11
N HIS A 25 7.70 1.55 -8.04
CA HIS A 25 8.70 0.56 -8.45
C HIS A 25 9.81 0.42 -7.40
N PHE A 26 10.39 -0.78 -7.31
CA PHE A 26 11.53 -1.08 -6.43
C PHE A 26 12.77 -1.40 -7.26
N GLY A 27 13.53 -0.36 -7.64
CA GLY A 27 14.79 -0.49 -8.40
C GLY A 27 14.73 -1.30 -9.69
N THR A 28 13.52 -1.58 -10.21
CA THR A 28 13.24 -2.45 -11.35
C THR A 28 12.06 -1.86 -12.13
N PRO A 29 11.84 -2.24 -13.40
CA PRO A 29 10.69 -1.76 -14.17
C PRO A 29 9.35 -2.35 -13.69
N TRP A 30 9.38 -3.34 -12.79
CA TRP A 30 8.18 -4.03 -12.32
C TRP A 30 7.29 -3.10 -11.49
N ILE A 31 5.99 -3.17 -11.76
CA ILE A 31 4.98 -2.41 -11.02
C ILE A 31 4.72 -3.11 -9.69
N GLN A 32 4.94 -2.39 -8.59
CA GLN A 32 4.77 -2.87 -7.21
C GLN A 32 3.56 -2.22 -6.53
N GLY A 33 2.94 -1.23 -7.17
CA GLY A 33 1.74 -0.58 -6.70
C GLY A 33 1.31 0.53 -7.66
N ALA A 34 0.04 0.93 -7.59
CA ALA A 34 -0.49 1.98 -8.45
C ALA A 34 -1.66 2.74 -7.81
N MET A 35 -1.86 3.97 -8.29
CA MET A 35 -2.97 4.84 -7.89
C MET A 35 -3.43 5.70 -9.08
N ARG A 36 -4.74 5.73 -9.33
CA ARG A 36 -5.34 6.72 -10.26
C ARG A 36 -5.38 8.08 -9.59
N ILE A 37 -4.79 9.10 -10.21
CA ILE A 37 -4.71 10.44 -9.64
C ILE A 37 -6.10 11.04 -9.41
N LYS A 38 -7.02 10.87 -10.38
CA LYS A 38 -8.39 11.38 -10.28
C LYS A 38 -9.30 10.56 -9.35
N HIS A 39 -8.98 9.30 -9.11
CA HIS A 39 -9.80 8.37 -8.31
C HIS A 39 -8.91 7.53 -7.39
N PRO A 40 -8.26 8.15 -6.39
CA PRO A 40 -7.18 7.52 -5.66
C PRO A 40 -7.64 6.28 -4.88
N HIS A 41 -8.87 6.28 -4.37
CA HIS A 41 -9.44 5.17 -3.60
C HIS A 41 -9.78 3.92 -4.44
N ARG A 42 -9.73 3.98 -5.77
CA ARG A 42 -9.97 2.81 -6.63
C ARG A 42 -8.70 1.98 -6.80
N LEU A 43 -8.87 0.67 -6.72
CA LEU A 43 -7.81 -0.30 -6.97
C LEU A 43 -7.52 -0.37 -8.48
N VAL A 44 -6.26 -0.16 -8.85
CA VAL A 44 -5.85 -0.11 -10.26
C VAL A 44 -5.37 -1.48 -10.74
N LEU A 45 -4.66 -2.20 -9.89
CA LEU A 45 -4.02 -3.48 -10.25
C LEU A 45 -4.95 -4.64 -9.87
N GLU A 46 -5.09 -5.60 -10.77
CA GLU A 46 -5.97 -6.76 -10.61
C GLU A 46 -5.69 -7.52 -9.31
N TYR A 47 -4.41 -7.80 -9.01
CA TYR A 47 -4.06 -8.51 -7.77
C TYR A 47 -4.55 -7.77 -6.50
N THR A 48 -4.59 -6.43 -6.50
CA THR A 48 -5.11 -5.69 -5.34
C THR A 48 -6.61 -5.84 -5.20
N GLN A 49 -7.33 -6.03 -6.31
CA GLN A 49 -8.77 -6.33 -6.32
C GLN A 49 -9.00 -7.76 -5.83
N ASP A 50 -8.21 -8.73 -6.29
CA ASP A 50 -8.27 -10.12 -5.83
C ASP A 50 -8.01 -10.23 -4.34
N MET A 51 -7.06 -9.44 -3.81
CA MET A 51 -6.82 -9.35 -2.37
C MET A 51 -8.03 -8.90 -1.56
N MET A 52 -9.03 -8.25 -2.19
CA MET A 52 -10.28 -7.84 -1.54
C MET A 52 -11.43 -8.85 -1.73
N ALA A 53 -11.22 -9.97 -2.44
CA ALA A 53 -12.26 -10.97 -2.71
C ALA A 53 -12.92 -11.52 -1.42
N TRP A 54 -12.21 -11.51 -0.30
CA TRP A 54 -12.75 -11.90 1.02
C TRP A 54 -13.98 -11.08 1.44
N LEU A 55 -14.15 -9.85 0.93
CA LEU A 55 -15.32 -9.01 1.20
C LEU A 55 -16.64 -9.60 0.66
N MET A 56 -16.57 -10.53 -0.30
CA MET A 56 -17.75 -11.24 -0.79
C MET A 56 -18.24 -12.31 0.18
N LEU A 57 -17.37 -12.78 1.08
CA LEU A 57 -17.62 -13.93 1.94
C LEU A 57 -17.79 -13.56 3.41
N LEU A 58 -17.20 -12.43 3.83
CA LEU A 58 -17.12 -12.03 5.23
C LEU A 58 -17.67 -10.61 5.41
N ALA A 59 -18.37 -10.40 6.52
CA ALA A 59 -18.68 -9.05 6.97
C ALA A 59 -17.39 -8.29 7.32
N ALA A 60 -17.41 -6.96 7.15
CA ALA A 60 -16.27 -6.10 7.47
C ALA A 60 -15.87 -6.25 8.95
N PRO A 61 -14.59 -6.60 9.25
CA PRO A 61 -14.14 -6.77 10.62
C PRO A 61 -13.97 -5.42 11.31
N LYS A 62 -14.05 -5.38 12.64
CA LYS A 62 -13.76 -4.15 13.40
C LYS A 62 -12.28 -3.73 13.34
N ARG A 63 -11.38 -4.69 13.15
CA ARG A 63 -9.92 -4.49 13.09
C ARG A 63 -9.31 -5.31 11.96
N LEU A 64 -8.36 -4.73 11.24
CA LEU A 64 -7.66 -5.36 10.12
C LEU A 64 -6.15 -5.11 10.24
N LEU A 65 -5.36 -6.18 10.11
CA LEU A 65 -3.90 -6.11 10.00
C LEU A 65 -3.52 -6.31 8.54
N GLN A 66 -2.74 -5.38 8.00
CA GLN A 66 -2.14 -5.46 6.67
C GLN A 66 -0.62 -5.53 6.82
N LEU A 67 0.01 -6.51 6.20
CA LEU A 67 1.46 -6.64 6.17
C LEU A 67 1.97 -6.12 4.82
N GLY A 68 2.79 -5.06 4.86
CA GLY A 68 3.24 -4.31 3.70
C GLY A 68 2.29 -3.18 3.31
N LEU A 69 2.84 -2.00 3.04
CA LEU A 69 2.11 -0.81 2.63
C LEU A 69 2.00 -0.70 1.10
N GLY A 70 3.08 -1.03 0.37
CA GLY A 70 3.13 -0.90 -1.09
C GLY A 70 2.90 0.55 -1.54
N ALA A 71 1.98 0.79 -2.50
CA ALA A 71 1.50 2.15 -2.86
C ALA A 71 0.26 2.59 -2.06
N GLY A 72 0.01 1.95 -0.92
CA GLY A 72 -1.09 2.27 0.00
C GLY A 72 -2.47 1.98 -0.57
N SER A 73 -2.57 1.22 -1.66
CA SER A 73 -3.80 1.03 -2.43
C SER A 73 -4.88 0.33 -1.62
N CYS A 74 -4.56 -0.80 -0.95
CA CYS A 74 -5.51 -1.51 -0.10
C CYS A 74 -5.92 -0.66 1.12
N ALA A 75 -4.95 -0.06 1.82
CA ALA A 75 -5.22 0.80 2.98
C ALA A 75 -6.19 1.95 2.63
N ARG A 76 -5.91 2.64 1.52
CA ARG A 76 -6.75 3.75 1.05
C ARG A 76 -8.13 3.31 0.54
N PHE A 77 -8.21 2.15 -0.11
CA PHE A 77 -9.47 1.54 -0.51
C PHE A 77 -10.34 1.23 0.73
N LEU A 78 -9.76 0.55 1.72
CA LEU A 78 -10.46 0.19 2.96
C LEU A 78 -10.86 1.43 3.76
N SER A 79 -9.99 2.43 3.90
CA SER A 79 -10.32 3.67 4.59
C SER A 79 -11.48 4.43 3.92
N HIS A 80 -11.64 4.31 2.60
CA HIS A 80 -12.71 4.98 1.87
C HIS A 80 -14.04 4.21 1.93
N TYR A 81 -14.01 2.92 1.59
CA TYR A 81 -15.23 2.13 1.43
C TYR A 81 -15.69 1.44 2.72
N LEU A 82 -14.78 1.22 3.67
CA LEU A 82 -15.06 0.57 4.96
C LEU A 82 -14.49 1.41 6.13
N PRO A 83 -14.92 2.68 6.30
CA PRO A 83 -14.32 3.62 7.25
C PRO A 83 -14.47 3.21 8.73
N ALA A 84 -15.35 2.24 9.03
CA ALA A 84 -15.51 1.69 10.37
C ALA A 84 -14.38 0.74 10.78
N ILE A 85 -13.58 0.24 9.83
CA ILE A 85 -12.46 -0.67 10.11
C ILE A 85 -11.30 0.11 10.73
N LYS A 86 -10.80 -0.37 11.87
CA LYS A 86 -9.50 0.08 12.41
C LYS A 86 -8.37 -0.72 11.77
N GLN A 87 -7.53 -0.05 11.01
CA GLN A 87 -6.46 -0.66 10.23
C GLN A 87 -5.11 -0.49 10.95
N THR A 88 -4.31 -1.55 10.92
CA THR A 88 -2.89 -1.52 11.24
C THR A 88 -2.13 -2.03 10.04
N VAL A 89 -1.32 -1.18 9.42
CA VAL A 89 -0.38 -1.56 8.37
C VAL A 89 0.98 -1.70 9.03
N VAL A 90 1.71 -2.76 8.73
CA VAL A 90 3.09 -2.94 9.17
C VAL A 90 3.98 -2.92 7.94
N GLU A 91 4.80 -1.87 7.81
CA GLU A 91 5.76 -1.71 6.72
C GLU A 91 7.18 -1.76 7.28
N LEU A 92 8.05 -2.52 6.61
CA LEU A 92 9.44 -2.72 7.04
C LEU A 92 10.31 -1.52 6.65
N HIS A 93 10.03 -0.91 5.50
CA HIS A 93 10.86 0.10 4.88
C HIS A 93 10.33 1.51 5.12
N GLN A 94 11.04 2.31 5.91
CA GLN A 94 10.64 3.68 6.24
C GLN A 94 10.51 4.56 4.98
N GLU A 95 11.34 4.32 3.98
CA GLU A 95 11.28 4.97 2.67
C GLU A 95 9.93 4.74 1.96
N VAL A 96 9.31 3.57 2.12
CA VAL A 96 7.99 3.25 1.54
C VAL A 96 6.89 4.02 2.26
N ILE A 97 6.98 4.15 3.59
CA ILE A 97 6.03 4.93 4.40
C ILE A 97 6.08 6.41 3.99
N LEU A 98 7.28 6.98 3.89
CA LEU A 98 7.48 8.37 3.47
C LEU A 98 7.03 8.60 2.03
N ALA A 99 7.38 7.70 1.12
CA ALA A 99 6.92 7.75 -0.26
C ALA A 99 5.39 7.71 -0.36
N ASN A 100 4.71 6.92 0.46
CA ASN A 100 3.24 6.92 0.48
C ASN A 100 2.64 8.23 0.93
N ALA A 101 3.15 8.79 2.03
CA ALA A 101 2.64 10.05 2.55
C ALA A 101 2.77 11.19 1.53
N ILE A 102 3.88 11.23 0.79
CA ILE A 102 4.19 12.30 -0.17
C ILE A 102 3.57 12.04 -1.55
N MET A 103 3.70 10.81 -2.06
CA MET A 103 3.39 10.46 -3.46
C MET A 103 2.03 9.78 -3.63
N PHE A 104 1.44 9.19 -2.60
CA PHE A 104 0.17 8.45 -2.73
C PHE A 104 -0.92 8.94 -1.77
N GLY A 105 -0.61 9.89 -0.88
CA GLY A 105 -1.55 10.52 0.04
C GLY A 105 -2.05 9.60 1.15
N THR A 106 -1.45 8.43 1.34
CA THR A 106 -1.80 7.49 2.42
C THR A 106 -0.96 7.81 3.65
N LYS A 107 -1.60 8.26 4.73
CA LYS A 107 -0.97 8.64 6.01
C LYS A 107 -1.75 8.07 7.19
N SER A 108 -1.08 7.92 8.32
CA SER A 108 -1.73 7.48 9.56
C SER A 108 -2.76 8.52 10.04
N ASP A 109 -3.86 8.03 10.61
CA ASP A 109 -4.93 8.80 11.24
C ASP A 109 -5.57 8.00 12.38
N ALA A 110 -6.69 8.48 12.95
CA ALA A 110 -7.36 7.81 14.07
C ALA A 110 -7.95 6.42 13.73
N SER A 111 -8.06 6.08 12.45
CA SER A 111 -8.57 4.80 11.94
C SER A 111 -7.51 3.93 11.25
N LEU A 112 -6.40 4.52 10.81
CA LEU A 112 -5.29 3.85 10.13
C LEU A 112 -3.98 4.13 10.85
N SER A 113 -3.36 3.08 11.41
CA SER A 113 -1.98 3.13 11.91
C SER A 113 -1.06 2.48 10.88
N ILE A 114 0.03 3.14 10.52
CA ILE A 114 1.13 2.63 9.67
C ILE A 114 2.40 2.66 10.49
#